data_AF-A0A0L1IN19-F1
#
_entry.id   AF-A0A0L1IN19-F1
#
_cell.length_a   1.000
_cell.length_b   1.000
_cell.length_c   1.000
_cell.angle_alpha   90.00
_cell.angle_beta   90.00
_cell.angle_gamma   90.00
#
_symmetry.space_group_name_H-M   'P 1'
#
loop_
_entity.id
_entity.type
_entity.pdbx_description
1 polymer ?
#
loop_
_entity_poly.entity_id
_entity_poly.type
_entity_poly.pdbx_seq_one_letter_code
_entity_poly.pdbx_strand_id
1 'polypeptide(L)'
;MTSKFEKLLIKLGKPSWAQHLRHVQHAHGPQKNQIDPEWAKDIIKMDTHLREIGQREIYLREEIKALTSDDRPPLSTEQRAQLAKWRMELEDLARKYWHLEREFYRREASVPPGPLQRAVLWEELWVLREGEGYGEEDSAGALYGGVWVLSEGEGV
;
A
#
# COMPACT_ATOMS: atom_id res chain seq x y z
N MET A 1 11.60 -17.34 16.31
CA MET A 1 11.55 -18.37 15.24
C MET A 1 10.10 -18.73 14.95
N THR A 2 9.72 -18.77 13.68
CA THR A 2 8.39 -19.24 13.20
C THR A 2 8.21 -20.72 13.56
N SER A 3 7.11 -21.08 14.22
CA SER A 3 6.91 -22.48 14.63
C SER A 3 6.62 -23.36 13.40
N LYS A 4 6.98 -24.66 13.47
CA LYS A 4 6.62 -25.63 12.40
C LYS A 4 5.11 -25.65 12.15
N PHE A 5 4.33 -25.43 13.21
CA PHE A 5 2.86 -25.40 13.18
C PHE A 5 2.32 -24.15 12.47
N GLU A 6 2.92 -22.98 12.71
CA GLU A 6 2.59 -21.73 12.01
C GLU A 6 2.78 -21.90 10.50
N LYS A 7 3.91 -22.49 10.07
CA LYS A 7 4.17 -22.79 8.64
C LYS A 7 3.16 -23.75 8.03
N LEU A 8 2.66 -24.72 8.79
CA LEU A 8 1.63 -25.66 8.34
C LEU A 8 0.28 -24.97 8.14
N LEU A 9 -0.14 -24.12 9.09
CA LEU A 9 -1.40 -23.36 8.98
C LEU A 9 -1.41 -22.45 7.74
N ILE A 10 -0.28 -21.82 7.43
CA ILE A 10 -0.11 -21.01 6.21
C ILE A 10 -0.27 -21.88 4.95
N LYS A 11 0.42 -23.03 4.89
CA LYS A 11 0.35 -23.95 3.74
C LYS A 11 -1.06 -24.52 3.52
N LEU A 12 -1.83 -24.68 4.59
CA LEU A 12 -3.21 -25.18 4.55
C LEU A 12 -4.25 -24.09 4.24
N GLY A 13 -3.83 -22.87 3.91
CA GLY A 13 -4.74 -21.76 3.63
C GLY A 13 -5.54 -21.32 4.85
N LYS A 14 -4.97 -21.43 6.06
CA LYS A 14 -5.58 -20.99 7.33
C LYS A 14 -4.83 -19.78 7.93
N PRO A 15 -4.79 -18.63 7.23
CA PRO A 15 -4.04 -17.46 7.69
C PRO A 15 -4.58 -16.88 9.00
N SER A 16 -5.90 -16.91 9.21
CA SER A 16 -6.54 -16.47 10.46
C SER A 16 -6.08 -17.27 11.69
N TRP A 17 -5.91 -18.58 11.53
CA TRP A 17 -5.39 -19.46 12.58
C TRP A 17 -3.91 -19.20 12.85
N ALA A 18 -3.12 -18.94 11.79
CA ALA A 18 -1.73 -18.53 11.96
C ALA A 18 -1.61 -17.21 12.72
N GLN A 19 -2.51 -16.26 12.47
CA GLN A 19 -2.55 -14.97 13.16
C GLN A 19 -2.98 -15.12 14.63
N HIS A 20 -4.01 -15.91 14.90
CA HIS A 20 -4.40 -16.26 16.26
C HIS A 20 -3.25 -16.89 17.05
N LEU A 21 -2.52 -17.82 16.44
CA LEU A 21 -1.34 -18.45 17.04
C LEU A 21 -0.24 -17.44 17.40
N ARG A 22 0.00 -16.44 16.55
CA ARG A 22 1.00 -15.38 16.81
C ARG A 22 0.59 -14.49 17.98
N HIS A 23 -0.69 -14.15 18.09
CA HIS A 23 -1.21 -13.37 19.22
C HIS A 23 -1.09 -14.15 20.53
N VAL A 24 -1.44 -15.44 20.52
CA VAL A 24 -1.26 -16.33 21.69
C VAL A 24 0.22 -16.44 22.08
N GLN A 25 1.12 -16.57 21.10
CA GLN A 25 2.57 -16.59 21.36
C GLN A 25 3.09 -15.27 21.94
N HIS A 26 2.51 -14.12 21.57
CA HIS A 26 2.84 -12.84 22.15
C HIS A 26 2.32 -12.74 23.61
N ALA A 27 1.03 -13.02 23.80
CA ALA A 27 0.34 -12.89 25.09
C ALA A 27 0.84 -13.85 26.17
N HIS A 28 1.34 -15.03 25.80
CA HIS A 28 1.83 -16.04 26.74
C HIS A 28 3.33 -16.31 26.62
N GLY A 29 4.02 -15.61 25.72
CA GLY A 29 5.44 -15.80 25.48
C GLY A 29 6.35 -15.04 26.46
N PRO A 30 7.66 -15.05 26.20
CA PRO A 30 8.64 -14.31 27.00
C PRO A 30 8.38 -12.79 27.06
N GLN A 31 7.59 -12.28 26.11
CA GLN A 31 7.26 -10.86 25.94
C GLN A 31 5.90 -10.47 26.56
N LYS A 32 5.20 -11.38 27.26
CA LYS A 32 3.83 -11.18 27.78
C LYS A 32 3.59 -9.95 28.66
N ASN A 33 4.64 -9.43 29.29
CA ASN A 33 4.57 -8.27 30.19
C ASN A 33 5.00 -6.96 29.50
N GLN A 34 5.37 -7.01 28.22
CA GLN A 34 5.67 -5.81 27.46
C GLN A 34 4.33 -5.17 27.06
N ILE A 35 4.19 -3.87 27.36
CA ILE A 35 3.05 -3.06 26.90
C ILE A 35 2.97 -3.20 25.38
N ASP A 36 1.74 -3.34 24.85
CA ASP A 36 1.52 -3.38 23.40
C ASP A 36 2.24 -2.21 22.75
N PRO A 37 3.23 -2.49 21.89
CA PRO A 37 4.20 -1.48 21.56
C PRO A 37 3.61 -0.50 20.54
N GLU A 38 3.84 0.80 20.77
CA GLU A 38 3.29 1.84 19.90
C GLU A 38 3.73 1.72 18.44
N TRP A 39 4.88 1.11 18.18
CA TRP A 39 5.33 0.81 16.82
C TRP A 39 4.30 -0.02 16.04
N ALA A 40 3.58 -0.95 16.69
CA ALA A 40 2.60 -1.80 16.02
C ALA A 40 1.38 -0.98 15.58
N LYS A 41 0.92 -0.05 16.42
CA LYS A 41 -0.18 0.86 16.08
C LYS A 41 0.22 1.82 14.97
N ASP A 42 1.46 2.31 15.01
CA ASP A 42 1.98 3.22 13.99
C ASP A 42 2.06 2.53 12.62
N ILE A 43 2.58 1.29 12.56
CA ILE A 43 2.62 0.52 11.31
C ILE A 43 1.22 0.28 10.75
N ILE A 44 0.25 -0.13 11.58
CA ILE A 44 -1.14 -0.35 11.15
C ILE A 44 -1.76 0.94 10.59
N LYS A 45 -1.55 2.07 11.28
CA LYS A 45 -2.05 3.38 10.80
C LYS A 45 -1.42 3.77 9.46
N MET A 46 -0.13 3.52 9.28
CA MET A 46 0.57 3.85 8.05
C MET A 46 0.13 2.97 6.87
N ASP A 47 -0.03 1.65 7.10
CA ASP A 47 -0.60 0.75 6.09
C ASP A 47 -2.03 1.19 5.70
N THR A 48 -2.85 1.56 6.68
CA THR A 48 -4.21 2.08 6.43
C THR A 48 -4.16 3.34 5.55
N HIS A 49 -3.31 4.32 5.91
CA HIS A 49 -3.17 5.55 5.13
C HIS A 49 -2.60 5.31 3.71
N LEU A 50 -1.69 4.34 3.53
CA LEU A 50 -1.19 3.96 2.20
C LEU A 50 -2.33 3.42 1.32
N ARG A 51 -3.22 2.58 1.87
CA ARG A 51 -4.41 2.08 1.17
C ARG A 51 -5.38 3.19 0.82
N GLU A 52 -5.64 4.11 1.76
CA GLU A 52 -6.51 5.27 1.53
C GLU A 52 -5.98 6.17 0.41
N ILE A 53 -4.67 6.41 0.37
CA ILE A 53 -4.02 7.16 -0.73
C ILE A 53 -4.24 6.44 -2.06
N GLY A 54 -4.00 5.13 -2.11
CA GLY A 54 -4.20 4.33 -3.33
C GLY A 54 -5.65 4.34 -3.81
N GLN A 55 -6.62 4.18 -2.91
CA GLN A 55 -8.05 4.27 -3.24
C GLN A 55 -8.43 5.64 -3.78
N ARG A 56 -7.92 6.71 -3.16
CA ARG A 56 -8.20 8.08 -3.61
C ARG A 56 -7.60 8.36 -4.98
N GLU A 57 -6.39 7.86 -5.24
CA GLU A 57 -5.75 7.97 -6.54
C GLU A 57 -6.57 7.26 -7.64
N ILE A 58 -7.01 6.03 -7.39
CA ILE A 58 -7.85 5.26 -8.34
C ILE A 58 -9.11 6.06 -8.66
N TYR A 59 -9.84 6.51 -7.62
CA TYR A 59 -11.04 7.31 -7.78
C TYR A 59 -10.80 8.55 -8.65
N LEU A 60 -9.74 9.32 -8.38
CA LEU A 60 -9.44 10.53 -9.15
C LEU A 60 -9.07 10.24 -10.60
N ARG A 61 -8.32 9.16 -10.86
CA ARG A 61 -7.97 8.74 -12.22
C ARG A 61 -9.20 8.32 -13.01
N GLU A 62 -10.12 7.59 -12.39
CA GLU A 62 -11.40 7.20 -12.99
C GLU A 62 -12.28 8.40 -13.31
N GLU A 63 -12.40 9.37 -12.38
CA GLU A 63 -13.15 10.60 -12.60
C GLU A 63 -12.55 11.45 -13.73
N ILE A 64 -11.21 11.59 -13.77
CA ILE A 64 -10.54 12.30 -14.86
C ILE A 64 -10.80 11.59 -16.20
N LYS A 65 -10.64 10.26 -16.26
CA LYS A 65 -10.90 9.47 -17.47
C LYS A 65 -12.34 9.63 -17.93
N ALA A 66 -13.30 9.59 -17.02
CA ALA A 66 -14.71 9.81 -17.31
C ALA A 66 -14.96 11.23 -17.83
N LEU A 67 -14.26 12.24 -17.30
CA LEU A 67 -14.42 13.63 -17.71
C LEU A 67 -13.77 13.94 -19.06
N THR A 68 -12.66 13.28 -19.40
CA THR A 68 -11.87 13.53 -20.61
C THR A 68 -12.13 12.53 -21.75
N SER A 69 -13.19 11.71 -21.66
CA SER A 69 -13.56 10.78 -22.73
C SER A 69 -13.92 11.55 -24.01
N ASP A 70 -13.43 11.08 -25.17
CA ASP A 70 -13.57 11.75 -26.47
C ASP A 70 -15.03 12.01 -26.92
N ASP A 71 -15.99 11.25 -26.40
CA ASP A 71 -17.42 11.40 -26.73
C ASP A 71 -18.11 12.58 -26.00
N ARG A 72 -17.38 13.36 -25.18
CA ARG A 72 -17.97 14.45 -24.40
C ARG A 72 -17.91 15.80 -25.10
N PRO A 73 -18.94 16.65 -24.86
CA PRO A 73 -18.88 18.04 -25.29
C PRO A 73 -17.73 18.78 -24.60
N PRO A 74 -17.28 19.93 -25.16
CA PRO A 74 -16.24 20.75 -24.55
C PRO A 74 -16.51 21.05 -23.08
N LEU A 75 -15.48 20.89 -22.25
CA LEU A 75 -15.59 21.07 -20.80
C LEU A 75 -16.02 22.49 -20.42
N SER A 76 -16.96 22.58 -19.48
CA SER A 76 -17.32 23.84 -18.85
C SER A 76 -16.13 24.45 -18.09
N THR A 77 -16.20 25.75 -17.79
CA THR A 77 -15.16 26.42 -17.00
C THR A 77 -15.01 25.78 -15.61
N GLU A 78 -16.11 25.39 -14.98
CA GLU A 78 -16.12 24.69 -13.68
C GLU A 78 -15.47 23.31 -13.78
N GLN A 79 -15.79 22.54 -14.82
CA GLN A 79 -15.20 21.24 -15.07
C GLN A 79 -13.69 21.32 -15.31
N ARG A 80 -13.22 22.34 -16.04
CA ARG A 80 -11.78 22.59 -16.24
C ARG A 80 -11.08 22.93 -14.93
N ALA A 81 -11.70 23.77 -14.09
CA ALA A 81 -11.16 24.10 -12.77
C ALA A 81 -11.08 22.87 -11.86
N GLN A 82 -12.12 22.03 -11.86
CA GLN A 82 -12.17 20.80 -11.08
C GLN A 82 -11.11 19.78 -11.54
N LEU A 83 -10.93 19.64 -12.85
CA LEU A 83 -9.91 18.78 -13.44
C LEU A 83 -8.49 19.25 -13.08
N ALA A 84 -8.22 20.55 -13.11
CA ALA A 84 -6.95 21.10 -12.65
C ALA A 84 -6.71 20.80 -11.16
N LYS A 85 -7.73 20.96 -10.31
CA LYS A 85 -7.66 20.62 -8.88
C LYS A 85 -7.36 19.13 -8.66
N TRP A 86 -8.03 18.23 -9.38
CA TRP A 86 -7.78 16.79 -9.26
C TRP A 86 -6.38 16.40 -9.74
N ARG A 87 -5.86 17.01 -10.79
CA ARG A 87 -4.47 16.80 -11.23
C ARG A 87 -3.46 17.22 -10.17
N MET A 88 -3.65 18.39 -9.56
CA MET A 88 -2.81 18.84 -8.44
C MET A 88 -2.92 17.90 -7.24
N GLU A 89 -4.12 17.38 -6.95
CA GLU A 89 -4.34 16.43 -5.86
C GLU A 89 -3.59 15.10 -6.13
N LEU A 90 -3.60 14.59 -7.37
CA LEU A 90 -2.84 13.40 -7.75
C LEU A 90 -1.33 13.57 -7.51
N GLU A 91 -0.75 14.71 -7.89
CA GLU A 91 0.67 15.00 -7.62
C GLU A 91 0.98 15.03 -6.11
N ASP A 92 0.05 15.58 -5.32
CA ASP A 92 0.20 15.62 -3.86
C ASP A 92 0.07 14.25 -3.20
N LEU A 93 -0.87 13.43 -3.68
CA LEU A 93 -1.03 12.04 -3.26
C LEU A 93 0.23 11.23 -3.57
N ALA A 94 0.82 11.39 -4.76
CA ALA A 94 2.07 10.73 -5.10
C ALA A 94 3.21 11.12 -4.15
N ARG A 95 3.36 12.42 -3.82
CA ARG A 95 4.37 12.87 -2.84
C ARG A 95 4.13 12.26 -1.45
N LYS A 96 2.89 12.26 -0.98
CA LYS A 96 2.48 11.69 0.31
C LYS A 96 2.74 10.19 0.37
N TYR A 97 2.38 9.47 -0.69
CA TYR A 97 2.63 8.03 -0.83
C TYR A 97 4.11 7.71 -0.63
N TRP A 98 5.00 8.29 -1.45
CA TRP A 98 6.43 8.00 -1.36
C TRP A 98 7.07 8.44 -0.04
N HIS A 99 6.56 9.51 0.58
CA HIS A 99 7.02 9.89 1.91
C HIS A 99 6.62 8.85 2.97
N LEU A 100 5.36 8.44 2.95
CA LEU A 100 4.79 7.51 3.91
C LEU A 100 5.35 6.10 3.75
N GLU A 101 5.53 5.63 2.51
CA GLU A 101 6.11 4.32 2.19
C GLU A 101 7.57 4.21 2.66
N ARG A 102 8.38 5.24 2.45
CA ARG A 102 9.75 5.25 2.98
C ARG A 102 9.79 5.26 4.51
N GLU A 103 8.89 6.00 5.14
CA GLU A 103 8.77 6.00 6.59
C GLU A 103 8.29 4.62 7.08
N PHE A 104 7.41 3.97 6.33
CA PHE A 104 6.90 2.64 6.62
C PHE A 104 8.05 1.64 6.65
N TYR A 105 8.84 1.56 5.57
CA TYR A 105 10.01 0.68 5.51
C TYR A 105 11.05 0.96 6.60
N ARG A 106 11.26 2.24 6.94
CA ARG A 106 12.16 2.62 8.04
C ARG A 106 11.67 2.05 9.38
N ARG A 107 10.37 2.17 9.65
CA ARG A 107 9.77 1.66 10.89
C ARG A 107 9.73 0.15 10.92
N GLU A 108 9.37 -0.48 9.81
CA GLU A 108 9.39 -1.94 9.64
C GLU A 108 10.78 -2.51 9.98
N ALA A 109 11.84 -1.92 9.45
CA ALA A 109 13.22 -2.33 9.72
C ALA A 109 13.64 -2.17 11.19
N SER A 110 12.96 -1.30 11.95
CA SER A 110 13.21 -1.07 13.38
C SER A 110 12.41 -2.00 14.30
N VAL A 111 11.49 -2.80 13.74
CA VAL A 111 10.62 -3.67 14.55
C VAL A 111 11.41 -4.81 15.19
N PRO A 112 11.30 -5.01 16.52
CA PRO A 112 11.95 -6.13 17.18
C PRO A 112 11.44 -7.48 16.66
N PRO A 113 12.33 -8.46 16.40
CA PRO A 113 11.91 -9.77 15.91
C PRO A 113 11.04 -10.49 16.94
N GLY A 114 9.84 -10.91 16.54
CA GLY A 114 8.90 -11.51 17.49
C GLY A 114 7.60 -12.03 16.88
N PRO A 115 6.76 -12.71 17.68
CA PRO A 115 5.43 -13.13 17.24
C PRO A 115 4.55 -11.96 16.80
N LEU A 116 4.64 -10.81 17.50
CA LEU A 116 3.87 -9.62 17.17
C LEU A 116 4.33 -8.99 15.86
N GLN A 117 5.65 -8.89 15.60
CA GLN A 117 6.17 -8.46 14.30
C GLN A 117 5.56 -9.31 13.16
N ARG A 118 5.58 -10.64 13.31
CA ARG A 118 5.00 -11.55 12.32
C ARG A 118 3.49 -11.48 12.25
N ALA A 119 2.80 -10.92 13.24
CA ALA A 119 1.36 -10.73 13.20
C ALA A 119 1.02 -9.48 12.38
N VAL A 120 1.77 -8.39 12.60
CA VAL A 120 1.55 -7.08 11.99
C VAL A 120 2.05 -7.03 10.53
N LEU A 121 3.23 -7.58 10.24
CA LEU A 121 3.86 -7.52 8.90
C LEU A 121 3.44 -8.66 7.97
N TRP A 122 2.49 -9.49 8.38
CA TRP A 122 2.06 -10.65 7.58
C TRP A 122 1.11 -10.28 6.44
N GLU A 123 0.37 -9.18 6.58
CA GLU A 123 -0.62 -8.75 5.60
C GLU A 123 0.04 -8.32 4.28
N GLU A 124 1.25 -7.75 4.35
CA GLU A 124 2.02 -7.33 3.16
C GLU A 124 2.43 -8.51 2.27
N LEU A 125 2.73 -9.67 2.88
CA LEU A 125 3.10 -10.89 2.17
C LEU A 125 1.91 -11.55 1.44
N TRP A 126 0.67 -11.21 1.79
CA TRP A 126 -0.53 -11.71 1.10
C TRP A 126 -0.96 -10.78 -0.03
N VAL A 127 -0.93 -9.46 0.17
CA VAL A 127 -1.25 -8.47 -0.89
C VAL A 127 -0.26 -8.56 -2.05
N LEU A 128 1.04 -8.78 -1.77
CA LEU A 128 2.05 -9.02 -2.81
C LEU A 128 1.92 -10.39 -3.51
N ARG A 129 1.21 -11.35 -2.92
CA ARG A 129 1.09 -12.73 -3.44
C ARG A 129 -0.21 -13.03 -4.16
N GLU A 130 -1.29 -12.31 -3.85
CA GLU A 130 -2.54 -12.34 -4.61
C GLU A 130 -2.65 -11.19 -5.64
N GLY A 131 -1.68 -10.27 -5.66
CA GLY A 131 -1.56 -9.21 -6.67
C GLY A 131 -1.20 -9.66 -8.08
N GLU A 132 -0.86 -10.94 -8.31
CA GLU A 132 -0.71 -11.54 -9.65
C GLU A 132 -2.06 -11.70 -10.40
N GLY A 133 -3.17 -11.22 -9.82
CA GLY A 133 -4.50 -11.20 -10.42
C GLY A 133 -5.01 -9.83 -10.92
N TYR A 134 -4.17 -8.79 -10.96
CA TYR A 134 -4.49 -7.58 -11.72
C TYR A 134 -3.94 -7.75 -13.13
N GLY A 135 -4.86 -7.96 -14.08
CA GLY A 135 -4.59 -8.35 -15.46
C GLY A 135 -3.37 -7.65 -16.09
N GLU A 136 -2.46 -8.49 -16.60
CA GLU A 136 -1.68 -8.20 -17.79
C GLU A 136 -2.63 -7.64 -18.85
N GLU A 137 -2.69 -6.31 -18.99
CA GLU A 137 -2.76 -5.64 -20.30
C GLU A 137 -2.85 -4.10 -20.21
N ASP A 138 -3.10 -3.49 -19.04
CA ASP A 138 -3.29 -2.02 -18.99
C ASP A 138 -2.57 -1.26 -17.84
N SER A 139 -1.51 -1.85 -17.28
CA SER A 139 -0.72 -1.23 -16.19
C SER A 139 0.79 -1.14 -16.50
N ALA A 140 1.15 -0.82 -17.74
CA ALA A 140 2.52 -0.46 -18.12
C ALA A 140 2.98 0.95 -17.63
N GLY A 141 2.45 1.42 -16.50
CA GLY A 141 2.80 2.74 -15.94
C GLY A 141 3.06 2.77 -14.43
N ALA A 142 2.90 1.63 -13.73
CA ALA A 142 3.08 1.56 -12.28
C ALA A 142 3.89 0.33 -11.87
N LEU A 143 4.94 0.01 -12.62
CA LEU A 143 6.02 -0.79 -12.07
C LEU A 143 6.92 0.15 -11.26
N TYR A 144 6.93 -0.07 -9.95
CA TYR A 144 8.17 -0.21 -9.18
C TYR A 144 9.41 0.34 -9.90
N GLY A 145 9.87 1.52 -9.46
CA GLY A 145 11.22 2.00 -9.74
C GLY A 145 11.48 2.41 -11.19
N GLY A 146 11.37 3.71 -11.46
CA GLY A 146 11.89 4.26 -12.71
C GLY A 146 11.39 5.66 -12.97
N VAL A 147 12.07 6.65 -12.39
CA VAL A 147 12.03 8.02 -12.89
C VAL A 147 12.59 7.99 -14.33
N TRP A 148 11.72 7.99 -15.33
CA TRP A 148 12.09 8.49 -16.65
C TRP A 148 11.84 9.99 -16.64
N VAL A 149 12.90 10.75 -16.41
CA VAL A 149 12.92 12.18 -16.74
C VAL A 149 12.79 12.30 -18.25
N LEU A 150 11.66 12.84 -18.70
CA LEU A 150 11.48 13.33 -20.07
C LEU A 150 12.50 14.44 -20.32
N SER A 151 13.42 14.19 -21.25
CA SER A 151 14.14 15.25 -21.97
C SER A 151 13.63 15.19 -23.41
N GLU A 152 12.63 16.01 -23.72
CA GLU A 152 12.30 16.34 -25.11
C GLU A 152 13.19 17.51 -25.58
N GLY A 153 13.56 17.45 -26.86
CA GLY A 153 14.24 18.51 -27.61
C GLY A 153 15.56 18.03 -28.20
N GLU A 154 15.84 18.08 -29.50
CA GLU A 154 15.16 18.60 -30.69
C GLU A 154 16.00 18.09 -31.87
N GLY A 155 15.37 17.83 -33.02
CA GLY A 155 16.09 17.54 -34.25
C GLY A 155 16.70 18.81 -34.87
N VAL A 156 17.91 18.67 -35.41
CA VAL A 156 18.38 19.29 -36.66
C VAL A 156 19.21 18.25 -37.41
#